data_AF-A0A843CVL4-F1
#
_entry.id   AF-A0A843CVL4-F1
#
_cell.length_a   1.000
_cell.length_b   1.000
_cell.length_c   1.000
_cell.angle_alpha   90.00
_cell.angle_beta   90.00
_cell.angle_gamma   90.00
#
_symmetry.space_group_name_H-M   'P 1'
#
loop_
_entity.id
_entity.type
_entity.pdbx_description
1 polymer ?
#
loop_
_entity_poly.entity_id
_entity_poly.type
_entity_poly.pdbx_seq_one_letter_code
_entity_poly.pdbx_strand_id
1 'polypeptide(L)'
;MTTTGTNDIVIVYTLEALDLQTSCTFSVSDTAGLTWTARSSVVFGNSGRDQIQEFYAKSASALSSDSVTESISGCASTQYGGEYNGLLVFGVSGANFNNPFDPNSSALGTASGSGSGTSVNISTSNSNDIIISGANGSGLSAGSGFTLITSVNGNQDADEYKVVHAPLTSSSVTFAGSSGNWEQIADALRAPISVDGSNASFCGHNTNSCTASLTTSNANDIIIVYALEALDLQTSCTFSVSDTAGLTWTARSSVVFGNSGRDQIQEFYAKSA
;
A
#
# COMPACT_ATOMS: atom_id res chain seq x y z
N MET A 1 13.08 -16.40 -0.18
CA MET A 1 12.55 -15.14 0.38
C MET A 1 12.87 -15.07 1.86
N THR A 2 13.32 -13.91 2.32
CA THR A 2 13.49 -13.60 3.74
C THR A 2 12.88 -12.23 3.98
N THR A 3 12.04 -12.12 5.00
CA THR A 3 11.52 -10.84 5.48
C THR A 3 11.98 -10.60 6.90
N THR A 4 12.15 -9.34 7.29
CA THR A 4 12.63 -8.97 8.64
C THR A 4 11.51 -8.50 9.56
N GLY A 5 10.34 -8.18 8.99
CA GLY A 5 9.17 -7.69 9.71
C GLY A 5 8.20 -8.80 10.10
N THR A 6 7.25 -8.45 10.96
CA THR A 6 6.02 -9.23 11.13
C THR A 6 4.91 -8.52 10.38
N ASN A 7 3.83 -9.26 10.08
CA ASN A 7 2.66 -8.72 9.37
C ASN A 7 3.01 -8.14 7.99
N ASP A 8 3.85 -8.83 7.24
CA ASP A 8 4.20 -8.44 5.88
C ASP A 8 3.12 -8.93 4.89
N ILE A 9 2.98 -8.19 3.79
CA ILE A 9 2.22 -8.63 2.61
C ILE A 9 3.22 -9.14 1.58
N VAL A 10 3.07 -10.38 1.14
CA VAL A 10 3.88 -10.96 0.07
C VAL A 10 3.14 -10.80 -1.23
N ILE A 11 3.79 -10.24 -2.25
CA ILE A 11 3.24 -10.05 -3.60
C ILE A 11 3.98 -10.96 -4.56
N VAL A 12 3.22 -11.53 -5.48
CA VAL A 12 3.70 -12.37 -6.57
C VAL A 12 3.09 -11.90 -7.88
N TYR A 13 3.93 -11.77 -8.92
CA TYR A 13 3.48 -11.79 -10.30
C TYR A 13 3.94 -13.11 -10.95
N THR A 14 2.98 -13.88 -11.46
CA THR A 14 3.23 -15.08 -12.28
C THR A 14 3.07 -14.70 -13.74
N LEU A 15 4.02 -15.12 -14.58
CA LEU A 15 4.08 -14.78 -16.00
C LEU A 15 4.22 -16.06 -16.83
N GLU A 16 3.62 -16.08 -18.01
CA GLU A 16 3.68 -17.23 -18.91
C GLU A 16 3.57 -16.81 -20.38
N ALA A 17 4.42 -17.38 -21.23
CA ALA A 17 4.35 -17.24 -22.68
C ALA A 17 3.63 -18.45 -23.31
N LEU A 18 2.39 -18.23 -23.70
CA LEU A 18 1.54 -19.15 -24.45
C LEU A 18 1.99 -19.28 -25.92
N ASP A 19 2.28 -20.51 -26.33
CA ASP A 19 2.56 -20.84 -27.73
C ASP A 19 1.29 -21.34 -28.47
N LEU A 20 0.68 -22.42 -27.97
CA LEU A 20 -0.45 -23.11 -28.64
C LEU A 20 -1.78 -23.05 -27.87
N GLN A 21 -1.75 -22.67 -26.60
CA GLN A 21 -2.89 -22.76 -25.71
C GLN A 21 -3.55 -21.40 -25.56
N THR A 22 -4.86 -21.38 -25.31
CA THR A 22 -5.62 -20.12 -25.22
C THR A 22 -5.61 -19.50 -23.83
N SER A 23 -5.21 -20.25 -22.80
CA SER A 23 -5.01 -19.77 -21.43
C SER A 23 -4.35 -20.82 -20.54
N CYS A 24 -3.54 -20.38 -19.58
CA CYS A 24 -3.15 -21.16 -18.41
C CYS A 24 -4.05 -20.87 -17.20
N THR A 25 -3.94 -21.71 -16.17
CA THR A 25 -4.39 -21.42 -14.81
C THR A 25 -3.16 -21.38 -13.90
N PHE A 26 -2.97 -20.23 -13.25
CA PHE A 26 -1.90 -20.02 -12.28
C PHE A 26 -2.32 -20.44 -10.87
N SER A 27 -1.34 -20.90 -10.09
CA SER A 27 -1.45 -21.11 -8.65
C SER A 27 -0.10 -20.83 -8.00
N VAL A 28 -0.12 -20.45 -6.73
CA VAL A 28 1.08 -20.14 -5.97
C VAL A 28 1.06 -20.92 -4.67
N SER A 29 2.22 -21.46 -4.31
CA SER A 29 2.47 -22.14 -3.04
C SER A 29 3.81 -21.71 -2.47
N ASP A 30 4.04 -21.98 -1.19
CA ASP A 30 5.34 -21.76 -0.59
C ASP A 30 5.67 -22.81 0.48
N THR A 31 6.88 -22.73 1.03
CA THR A 31 7.35 -23.64 2.07
C THR A 31 6.95 -23.20 3.48
N ALA A 32 6.56 -21.94 3.67
CA ALA A 32 6.06 -21.40 4.94
C ALA A 32 4.59 -21.74 5.22
N GLY A 33 3.87 -22.26 4.23
CA GLY A 33 2.46 -22.60 4.30
C GLY A 33 1.53 -21.38 4.27
N LEU A 34 1.90 -20.30 3.59
CA LEU A 34 1.01 -19.14 3.47
C LEU A 34 -0.19 -19.47 2.57
N THR A 35 -1.31 -18.80 2.85
CA THR A 35 -2.51 -18.87 2.01
C THR A 35 -2.44 -17.81 0.92
N TRP A 36 -2.37 -18.24 -0.33
CA TRP A 36 -2.31 -17.39 -1.51
C TRP A 36 -3.69 -17.05 -2.04
N THR A 37 -3.87 -15.80 -2.45
CA THR A 37 -5.10 -15.28 -3.06
C THR A 37 -4.77 -14.60 -4.38
N ALA A 38 -5.46 -14.97 -5.45
CA ALA A 38 -5.40 -14.25 -6.71
C ALA A 38 -5.97 -12.84 -6.53
N ARG A 39 -5.17 -11.81 -6.82
CA ARG A 39 -5.56 -10.40 -6.66
C ARG A 39 -6.19 -9.86 -7.93
N SER A 40 -5.60 -10.17 -9.08
CA SER A 40 -6.07 -9.74 -10.39
C SER A 40 -6.76 -10.88 -11.14
N SER A 41 -7.54 -10.52 -12.17
CA SER A 41 -7.77 -11.43 -13.28
C SER A 41 -6.47 -11.64 -14.07
N VAL A 42 -6.41 -12.70 -14.88
CA VAL A 42 -5.31 -12.88 -15.84
C VAL A 42 -5.37 -11.76 -16.88
N VAL A 43 -4.22 -11.13 -17.13
CA VAL A 43 -4.05 -10.12 -18.17
C VAL A 43 -3.35 -10.78 -19.35
N PHE A 44 -3.89 -10.59 -20.54
CA PHE A 44 -3.36 -11.18 -21.77
C PHE A 44 -2.66 -10.11 -22.61
N GLY A 45 -1.41 -10.36 -22.97
CA GLY A 45 -0.62 -9.53 -23.89
C GLY A 45 -0.31 -10.24 -25.20
N ASN A 46 0.41 -9.55 -26.10
CA ASN A 46 0.97 -10.14 -27.31
C ASN A 46 -0.06 -10.93 -28.16
N SER A 47 -1.24 -10.34 -28.35
CA SER A 47 -2.37 -10.98 -29.06
C SER A 47 -2.83 -12.31 -28.43
N GLY A 48 -2.77 -12.41 -27.09
CA GLY A 48 -3.16 -13.59 -26.34
C GLY A 48 -2.07 -14.64 -26.20
N ARG A 49 -0.82 -14.28 -26.51
CA ARG A 49 0.34 -15.17 -26.37
C ARG A 49 1.07 -15.01 -25.05
N ASP A 50 0.84 -13.96 -24.30
CA ASP A 50 1.52 -13.77 -23.02
C ASP A 50 0.47 -13.53 -21.92
N GLN A 51 0.75 -13.99 -20.70
CA GLN A 51 -0.14 -13.88 -19.55
C GLN A 51 0.61 -13.40 -18.32
N ILE A 52 -0.02 -12.51 -17.55
CA ILE A 52 0.41 -12.13 -16.20
C ILE A 52 -0.76 -12.17 -15.22
N GLN A 53 -0.50 -12.59 -13.99
CA GLN A 53 -1.47 -12.51 -12.89
C GLN A 53 -0.79 -12.14 -11.57
N GLU A 54 -1.46 -11.31 -10.78
CA GLU A 54 -1.03 -10.93 -9.44
C GLU A 54 -1.65 -11.83 -8.38
N PHE A 55 -0.84 -12.26 -7.42
CA PHE A 55 -1.23 -12.97 -6.22
C PHE A 55 -0.67 -12.27 -4.98
N TYR A 56 -1.33 -12.48 -3.85
CA TYR A 56 -0.79 -12.06 -2.57
C TYR A 56 -1.01 -13.09 -1.47
N ALA A 57 -0.18 -13.01 -0.45
CA ALA A 57 -0.32 -13.73 0.80
C ALA A 57 0.01 -12.83 1.99
N LYS A 58 -0.51 -13.20 3.16
CA LYS A 58 -0.27 -12.48 4.42
C LYS A 58 0.68 -13.28 5.30
N SER A 59 1.83 -12.71 5.64
CA SER A 59 2.79 -13.32 6.55
C SER A 59 2.73 -12.67 7.93
N ALA A 60 2.13 -13.35 8.91
CA ALA A 60 2.05 -12.85 10.29
C ALA A 60 3.43 -12.82 10.98
N SER A 61 4.37 -13.64 10.53
CA SER A 61 5.72 -13.76 11.07
C SER A 61 6.76 -13.40 10.03
N ALA A 62 7.96 -13.05 10.47
CA ALA A 62 9.12 -12.91 9.60
C ALA A 62 9.39 -14.23 8.86
N LEU A 63 9.58 -14.16 7.55
CA LEU A 63 9.95 -15.31 6.73
C LEU A 63 11.47 -15.48 6.72
N SER A 64 11.95 -16.71 6.78
CA SER A 64 13.37 -17.02 6.70
C SER A 64 13.60 -18.16 5.71
N SER A 65 14.30 -17.85 4.62
CA SER A 65 14.60 -18.83 3.55
C SER A 65 13.36 -19.53 2.98
N ASP A 66 12.22 -18.83 2.93
CA ASP A 66 10.99 -19.36 2.37
C ASP A 66 11.08 -19.45 0.83
N SER A 67 10.61 -20.54 0.24
CA SER A 67 10.61 -20.75 -1.21
C SER A 67 9.20 -20.64 -1.75
N VAL A 68 8.94 -19.61 -2.54
CA VAL A 68 7.68 -19.42 -3.27
C VAL A 68 7.78 -20.11 -4.62
N THR A 69 6.76 -20.89 -4.96
CA THR A 69 6.68 -21.70 -6.18
C THR A 69 5.38 -21.39 -6.90
N GLU A 70 5.47 -20.94 -8.14
CA GLU A 70 4.32 -20.94 -9.04
C GLU A 70 4.06 -22.33 -9.60
N SER A 71 2.82 -22.60 -9.95
CA SER A 71 2.40 -23.82 -10.61
C SER A 71 1.34 -23.48 -11.65
N ILE A 72 1.61 -23.92 -12.88
CA ILE A 72 0.85 -23.57 -14.06
C ILE A 72 0.20 -24.84 -14.60
N SER A 73 -1.09 -24.78 -14.90
CA SER A 73 -1.85 -25.91 -15.44
C SER A 73 -2.70 -25.50 -16.64
N GLY A 74 -3.05 -26.49 -17.47
CA GLY A 74 -3.93 -26.29 -18.62
C GLY A 74 -3.24 -25.75 -19.88
N CYS A 75 -1.93 -25.53 -19.84
CA CYS A 75 -1.21 -24.97 -20.97
C CYS A 75 0.10 -25.66 -21.36
N ALA A 76 0.41 -26.84 -20.81
CA ALA A 76 1.64 -27.56 -21.13
C ALA A 76 1.69 -28.05 -22.59
N SER A 77 2.67 -27.58 -23.37
CA SER A 77 2.96 -27.94 -24.75
C SER A 77 4.44 -28.29 -24.91
N THR A 78 4.70 -29.54 -25.26
CA THR A 78 6.07 -30.00 -25.55
C THR A 78 6.50 -29.72 -26.99
N GLN A 79 5.62 -29.11 -27.81
CA GLN A 79 5.80 -29.02 -29.27
C GLN A 79 6.95 -28.08 -29.69
N TYR A 80 7.34 -27.11 -28.86
CA TYR A 80 8.41 -26.14 -29.14
C TYR A 80 9.48 -26.04 -28.04
N GLY A 81 9.61 -27.09 -27.22
CA GLY A 81 10.61 -27.13 -26.13
C GLY A 81 10.06 -26.78 -24.75
N GLY A 82 8.76 -26.49 -24.64
CA GLY A 82 8.07 -26.15 -23.39
C GLY A 82 7.68 -24.68 -23.32
N GLU A 83 6.86 -24.38 -22.32
CA GLU A 83 6.45 -23.04 -21.89
C GLU A 83 7.61 -22.24 -21.25
N TYR A 84 7.54 -20.91 -21.32
CA TYR A 84 8.43 -20.02 -20.57
C TYR A 84 7.64 -19.34 -19.46
N ASN A 85 8.01 -19.65 -18.22
CA ASN A 85 7.38 -19.11 -17.04
C ASN A 85 8.30 -18.10 -16.33
N GLY A 86 7.70 -17.06 -15.77
CA GLY A 86 8.38 -16.02 -15.00
C GLY A 86 7.71 -15.85 -13.64
N LEU A 87 8.53 -15.67 -12.60
CA LEU A 87 8.05 -15.45 -11.24
C LEU A 87 8.78 -14.27 -10.61
N LEU A 88 8.01 -13.24 -10.25
CA LEU A 88 8.49 -12.09 -9.48
C LEU A 88 7.87 -12.14 -8.10
N VAL A 89 8.68 -12.03 -7.04
CA VAL A 89 8.22 -12.17 -5.66
C VAL A 89 8.92 -11.16 -4.76
N PHE A 90 8.15 -10.40 -4.00
CA PHE A 90 8.68 -9.49 -2.99
C PHE A 90 7.78 -9.38 -1.78
N GLY A 91 8.37 -9.01 -0.64
CA GLY A 91 7.65 -8.74 0.61
C GLY A 91 7.53 -7.24 0.84
N VAL A 92 6.37 -6.80 1.30
CA VAL A 92 6.08 -5.41 1.65
C VAL A 92 5.81 -5.33 3.14
N SER A 93 6.74 -4.70 3.85
CA SER A 93 6.59 -4.44 5.27
C SER A 93 5.88 -3.11 5.51
N GLY A 94 5.10 -3.05 6.58
CA GLY A 94 4.37 -1.85 6.98
C GLY A 94 3.03 -1.65 6.28
N ALA A 95 2.70 -2.36 5.19
CA ALA A 95 1.36 -2.27 4.59
C ALA A 95 0.25 -2.66 5.60
N ASN A 96 -0.98 -2.19 5.36
CA ASN A 96 -2.11 -2.50 6.23
C ASN A 96 -2.44 -4.00 6.19
N PHE A 97 -1.97 -4.75 7.19
CA PHE A 97 -2.08 -6.21 7.20
C PHE A 97 -3.50 -6.78 7.06
N ASN A 98 -4.49 -6.08 7.62
CA ASN A 98 -5.88 -6.55 7.61
C ASN A 98 -6.60 -6.20 6.32
N ASN A 99 -6.33 -5.01 5.77
CA ASN A 99 -6.91 -4.50 4.54
C ASN A 99 -5.79 -3.95 3.64
N PRO A 100 -5.02 -4.83 2.98
CA PRO A 100 -3.73 -4.49 2.39
C PRO A 100 -3.80 -3.64 1.14
N PHE A 101 -4.93 -3.60 0.44
CA PHE A 101 -5.10 -2.86 -0.80
C PHE A 101 -5.92 -1.60 -0.59
N ASP A 102 -5.64 -0.56 -1.37
CA ASP A 102 -6.45 0.65 -1.39
C ASP A 102 -7.90 0.31 -1.81
N PRO A 103 -8.92 0.89 -1.14
CA PRO A 103 -10.32 0.56 -1.41
C PRO A 103 -10.88 1.18 -2.70
N ASN A 104 -10.13 2.05 -3.40
CA ASN A 104 -10.55 2.57 -4.70
C ASN A 104 -10.70 1.42 -5.68
N SER A 105 -11.85 1.33 -6.35
CA SER A 105 -12.08 0.28 -7.35
C SER A 105 -11.13 0.37 -8.55
N SER A 106 -10.48 1.53 -8.76
CA SER A 106 -9.47 1.79 -9.78
C SER A 106 -8.04 1.76 -9.22
N ALA A 107 -7.82 1.25 -8.00
CA ALA A 107 -6.49 1.05 -7.44
C ALA A 107 -5.73 -0.05 -8.19
N LEU A 108 -6.44 -1.11 -8.58
CA LEU A 108 -5.93 -2.15 -9.45
C LEU A 108 -6.16 -1.74 -10.91
N GLY A 109 -5.08 -1.45 -11.61
CA GLY A 109 -5.05 -1.19 -13.04
C GLY A 109 -4.40 -2.36 -13.79
N THR A 110 -4.94 -2.69 -14.95
CA THR A 110 -4.36 -3.69 -15.85
C THR A 110 -4.44 -3.21 -17.29
N ALA A 111 -3.40 -3.48 -18.07
CA ALA A 111 -3.40 -3.22 -19.50
C ALA A 111 -2.37 -4.10 -20.21
N SER A 112 -2.56 -4.23 -21.51
CA SER A 112 -1.55 -4.74 -22.43
C SER A 112 -1.51 -3.88 -23.69
N GLY A 113 -0.41 -3.96 -24.41
CA GLY A 113 -0.22 -3.14 -25.59
C GLY A 113 1.03 -3.50 -26.38
N SER A 114 1.37 -2.61 -27.30
CA SER A 114 2.62 -2.67 -28.03
C SER A 114 3.20 -1.27 -28.18
N GLY A 115 4.52 -1.14 -28.25
CA GLY A 115 5.20 0.14 -28.49
C GLY A 115 6.28 0.44 -27.44
N SER A 116 6.59 1.72 -27.29
CA SER A 116 7.61 2.20 -26.35
C SER A 116 7.01 2.56 -25.00
N GLY A 117 7.33 1.80 -23.97
CA GLY A 117 6.82 1.99 -22.61
C GLY A 117 5.48 1.29 -22.36
N THR A 118 5.31 0.81 -21.13
CA THR A 118 4.02 0.30 -20.65
C THR A 118 3.17 1.47 -20.14
N SER A 119 1.86 1.30 -20.02
CA SER A 119 1.02 2.32 -19.38
C SER A 119 -0.26 1.73 -18.82
N VAL A 120 -0.43 1.87 -17.52
CA VAL A 120 -1.64 1.51 -16.77
C VAL A 120 -2.06 2.70 -15.92
N ASN A 121 -3.35 3.02 -15.90
CA ASN A 121 -3.87 4.08 -15.03
C ASN A 121 -4.40 3.49 -13.73
N ILE A 122 -4.07 4.15 -12.62
CA ILE A 122 -4.62 3.83 -11.29
C ILE A 122 -5.15 5.08 -10.59
N SER A 123 -6.04 4.88 -9.62
CA SER A 123 -6.48 5.91 -8.67
C SER A 123 -6.47 5.34 -7.27
N THR A 124 -6.02 6.13 -6.29
CA THR A 124 -6.00 5.72 -4.87
C THR A 124 -6.90 6.62 -4.04
N SER A 125 -7.28 6.16 -2.85
CA SER A 125 -8.09 6.93 -1.92
C SER A 125 -7.27 7.48 -0.76
N ASN A 126 -6.13 6.86 -0.44
CA ASN A 126 -5.31 7.23 0.70
C ASN A 126 -4.01 7.91 0.28
N SER A 127 -3.49 8.75 1.18
CA SER A 127 -2.09 9.18 1.15
C SER A 127 -1.19 8.05 1.65
N ASN A 128 0.09 8.12 1.29
CA ASN A 128 1.15 7.18 1.66
C ASN A 128 1.00 5.76 1.13
N ASP A 129 0.04 5.51 0.24
CA ASP A 129 -0.06 4.23 -0.44
C ASP A 129 1.24 3.90 -1.19
N ILE A 130 1.53 2.60 -1.26
CA ILE A 130 2.64 2.06 -2.02
C ILE A 130 2.07 1.56 -3.33
N ILE A 131 2.38 2.25 -4.42
CA ILE A 131 2.10 1.74 -5.75
C ILE A 131 3.10 0.64 -6.05
N ILE A 132 2.60 -0.50 -6.48
CA ILE A 132 3.38 -1.65 -6.95
C ILE A 132 3.00 -1.94 -8.39
N SER A 133 3.94 -2.41 -9.20
CA SER A 133 3.63 -2.83 -10.56
C SER A 133 4.54 -3.97 -10.98
N GLY A 134 3.95 -4.94 -11.68
CA GLY A 134 4.66 -6.01 -12.37
C GLY A 134 4.32 -5.97 -13.85
N ALA A 135 5.30 -6.23 -14.70
CA ALA A 135 5.12 -6.26 -16.15
C ALA A 135 5.96 -7.35 -16.82
N ASN A 136 5.44 -7.83 -17.95
CA ASN A 136 6.20 -8.50 -19.00
C ASN A 136 6.36 -7.53 -20.18
N GLY A 137 7.52 -7.55 -20.83
CA GLY A 137 7.81 -6.79 -22.03
C GLY A 137 9.25 -7.01 -22.48
N SER A 138 9.85 -6.04 -23.16
CA SER A 138 11.27 -6.12 -23.55
C SER A 138 12.02 -4.85 -23.18
N GLY A 139 13.07 -4.97 -22.36
CA GLY A 139 13.91 -3.84 -21.97
C GLY A 139 13.34 -3.01 -20.82
N LEU A 140 12.55 -3.63 -19.94
CA LEU A 140 11.92 -2.96 -18.81
C LEU A 140 12.96 -2.35 -17.85
N SER A 141 12.68 -1.13 -17.41
CA SER A 141 13.43 -0.41 -16.39
C SER A 141 12.48 0.45 -15.58
N ALA A 142 12.91 0.89 -14.40
CA ALA A 142 12.05 1.66 -13.51
C ALA A 142 11.47 2.90 -14.20
N GLY A 143 10.16 3.09 -14.02
CA GLY A 143 9.44 4.28 -14.37
C GLY A 143 9.93 5.53 -13.63
N SER A 144 9.49 6.70 -14.10
CA SER A 144 9.87 7.97 -13.48
C SER A 144 9.38 8.07 -12.03
N GLY A 145 10.33 8.12 -11.10
CA GLY A 145 10.07 8.18 -9.66
C GLY A 145 9.66 6.85 -9.03
N PHE A 146 9.76 5.75 -9.79
CA PHE A 146 9.66 4.39 -9.28
C PHE A 146 11.05 3.84 -8.97
N THR A 147 11.09 2.83 -8.11
CA THR A 147 12.28 2.05 -7.81
C THR A 147 12.06 0.63 -8.31
N LEU A 148 12.97 0.14 -9.14
CA LEU A 148 12.97 -1.25 -9.60
C LEU A 148 13.21 -2.16 -8.38
N ILE A 149 12.39 -3.19 -8.20
CA ILE A 149 12.58 -4.19 -7.14
C ILE A 149 13.47 -5.30 -7.69
N THR A 150 13.02 -5.98 -8.75
CA THR A 150 13.78 -6.99 -9.46
C THR A 150 13.45 -6.98 -10.96
N SER A 151 14.35 -7.57 -11.74
CA SER A 151 14.15 -7.83 -13.15
C SER A 151 14.84 -9.11 -13.54
N VAL A 152 14.16 -9.97 -14.29
CA VAL A 152 14.69 -11.26 -14.75
C VAL A 152 14.58 -11.38 -16.27
N ASN A 153 15.10 -12.49 -16.80
CA ASN A 153 15.03 -12.81 -18.23
C ASN A 153 15.55 -11.67 -19.13
N GLY A 154 16.65 -11.02 -18.75
CA GLY A 154 17.21 -9.91 -19.52
C GLY A 154 16.32 -8.66 -19.55
N ASN A 155 15.61 -8.37 -18.46
CA ASN A 155 14.67 -7.26 -18.29
C ASN A 155 13.39 -7.43 -19.13
N GLN A 156 12.93 -8.67 -19.27
CA GLN A 156 11.63 -8.95 -19.87
C GLN A 156 10.53 -8.97 -18.82
N ASP A 157 10.83 -9.51 -17.63
CA ASP A 157 9.93 -9.50 -16.49
C ASP A 157 10.52 -8.58 -15.42
N ALA A 158 9.73 -7.62 -14.95
CA ALA A 158 10.20 -6.68 -13.94
C ALA A 158 9.07 -6.22 -13.03
N ASP A 159 9.43 -5.89 -11.80
CA ASP A 159 8.55 -5.26 -10.82
C ASP A 159 9.17 -3.97 -10.25
N GLU A 160 8.31 -3.04 -9.89
CA GLU A 160 8.70 -1.74 -9.34
C GLU A 160 7.72 -1.25 -8.28
N TYR A 161 8.18 -0.30 -7.46
CA TYR A 161 7.31 0.36 -6.50
C TYR A 161 7.57 1.86 -6.38
N LYS A 162 6.58 2.56 -5.83
CA LYS A 162 6.65 3.97 -5.47
C LYS A 162 5.73 4.28 -4.30
N VAL A 163 6.24 4.98 -3.29
CA VAL A 163 5.41 5.56 -2.23
C VAL A 163 4.83 6.89 -2.71
N VAL A 164 3.51 7.06 -2.64
CA VAL A 164 2.84 8.31 -3.01
C VAL A 164 2.35 9.03 -1.77
N HIS A 165 2.55 10.35 -1.72
CA HIS A 165 2.26 11.14 -0.50
C HIS A 165 0.90 11.84 -0.55
N ALA A 166 0.11 11.55 -1.56
CA ALA A 166 -1.25 12.07 -1.75
C ALA A 166 -2.06 11.07 -2.59
N PRO A 167 -3.40 11.07 -2.48
CA PRO A 167 -4.26 10.27 -3.33
C PRO A 167 -4.01 10.55 -4.82
N LEU A 168 -3.99 9.49 -5.63
CA LEU A 168 -3.83 9.59 -7.08
C LEU A 168 -5.19 9.59 -7.78
N THR A 169 -5.29 10.32 -8.89
CA THR A 169 -6.47 10.29 -9.78
C THR A 169 -6.02 10.03 -11.21
N SER A 170 -6.46 8.90 -11.78
CA SER A 170 -6.13 8.46 -13.15
C SER A 170 -4.65 8.65 -13.51
N SER A 171 -3.77 8.33 -12.56
CA SER A 171 -2.33 8.52 -12.72
C SER A 171 -1.72 7.34 -13.45
N SER A 172 -0.88 7.62 -14.45
CA SER A 172 -0.24 6.60 -15.27
C SER A 172 0.99 6.02 -14.58
N VAL A 173 1.03 4.70 -14.48
CA VAL A 173 2.16 3.88 -14.04
C VAL A 173 2.79 3.28 -15.29
N THR A 174 4.08 3.52 -15.48
CA THR A 174 4.79 3.21 -16.73
C THR A 174 6.19 2.70 -16.45
N PHE A 175 6.53 1.49 -16.91
CA PHE A 175 7.92 1.08 -17.01
C PHE A 175 8.60 1.85 -18.14
N ALA A 176 9.84 2.27 -17.91
CA ALA A 176 10.68 2.85 -18.95
C ALA A 176 11.33 1.75 -19.80
N GLY A 177 11.72 2.09 -21.03
CA GLY A 177 12.55 1.22 -21.88
C GLY A 177 11.82 0.05 -22.56
N SER A 178 10.56 -0.23 -22.20
CA SER A 178 9.77 -1.28 -22.87
C SER A 178 9.74 -1.06 -24.38
N SER A 179 9.96 -2.12 -25.14
CA SER A 179 9.80 -2.17 -26.59
C SER A 179 9.04 -3.43 -27.00
N GLY A 180 8.21 -3.33 -28.04
CA GLY A 180 7.42 -4.47 -28.49
C GLY A 180 6.14 -4.65 -27.68
N ASN A 181 5.68 -5.90 -27.56
CA ASN A 181 4.47 -6.24 -26.82
C ASN A 181 4.73 -6.23 -25.32
N TRP A 182 3.72 -5.85 -24.55
CA TRP A 182 3.81 -5.81 -23.10
C TRP A 182 2.45 -6.05 -22.46
N GLU A 183 2.49 -6.48 -21.20
CA GLU A 183 1.37 -6.51 -20.28
C GLU A 183 1.84 -6.06 -18.90
N GLN A 184 0.95 -5.37 -18.20
CA GLN A 184 1.27 -4.75 -16.93
C GLN A 184 0.08 -4.83 -16.00
N ILE A 185 0.39 -5.10 -14.73
CA ILE A 185 -0.50 -4.93 -13.59
C ILE A 185 0.12 -3.84 -12.71
N ALA A 186 -0.70 -2.88 -12.28
CA ALA A 186 -0.34 -1.95 -11.23
C ALA A 186 -1.42 -2.02 -10.14
N ASP A 187 -1.02 -2.04 -8.87
CA ASP A 187 -1.93 -2.02 -7.73
C ASP A 187 -1.41 -1.04 -6.67
N ALA A 188 -2.26 -0.71 -5.70
CA ALA A 188 -1.91 0.14 -4.59
C ALA A 188 -2.09 -0.61 -3.28
N LEU A 189 -0.98 -0.77 -2.55
CA LEU A 189 -1.00 -1.24 -1.18
C LEU A 189 -1.26 -0.08 -0.23
N ARG A 190 -2.23 -0.30 0.65
CA ARG A 190 -2.66 0.67 1.64
C ARG A 190 -1.61 0.84 2.73
N ALA A 191 -1.22 2.07 2.99
CA ALA A 191 -0.41 2.41 4.16
C ALA A 191 -1.12 2.06 5.49
N PRO A 192 -0.38 1.71 6.55
CA PRO A 192 -0.98 1.53 7.86
C PRO A 192 -1.40 2.89 8.41
N ILE A 193 -2.35 2.90 9.36
CA ILE A 193 -2.57 4.10 10.16
C ILE A 193 -1.30 4.35 10.97
N SER A 194 -0.73 5.54 10.87
CA SER A 194 0.45 5.95 11.62
C SER A 194 0.26 7.32 12.24
N VAL A 195 1.02 7.61 13.29
CA VAL A 195 1.10 8.95 13.88
C VAL A 195 2.20 9.70 13.14
N ASP A 196 1.84 10.76 12.43
CA ASP A 196 2.78 11.55 11.62
C ASP A 196 3.09 12.94 12.22
N GLY A 197 2.49 13.25 13.37
CA GLY A 197 2.74 14.49 14.11
C GLY A 197 2.35 14.35 15.58
N SER A 198 3.14 14.95 16.48
CA SER A 198 2.78 15.11 17.88
C SER A 198 3.43 16.37 18.47
N ASN A 199 2.73 17.05 19.37
CA ASN A 199 3.31 18.12 20.17
C ASN A 199 2.54 18.25 21.49
N ALA A 200 3.15 18.89 22.48
CA ALA A 200 2.56 19.18 23.76
C ALA A 200 2.98 20.59 24.21
N SER A 201 2.21 21.15 25.12
CA SER A 201 2.55 22.43 25.74
C SER A 201 2.14 22.40 27.21
N PHE A 202 2.85 23.17 28.02
CA PHE A 202 2.53 23.37 29.43
C PHE A 202 2.36 24.86 29.68
N CYS A 203 1.28 25.23 30.35
CA CYS A 203 0.96 26.60 30.69
C CYS A 203 0.77 26.73 32.19
N GLY A 204 1.23 27.85 32.75
CA GLY A 204 1.12 28.12 34.18
C GLY A 204 -0.28 28.57 34.59
N HIS A 205 -0.50 28.66 35.91
CA HIS A 205 -1.77 29.04 36.55
C HIS A 205 -2.27 30.47 36.27
N ASN A 206 -1.57 31.25 35.45
CA ASN A 206 -1.89 32.65 35.14
C ASN A 206 -2.61 32.82 33.79
N THR A 207 -2.98 31.72 33.14
CA THR A 207 -3.72 31.70 31.88
C THR A 207 -4.78 30.60 31.91
N ASN A 208 -5.88 30.82 31.19
CA ASN A 208 -6.95 29.83 30.99
C ASN A 208 -6.86 29.17 29.60
N SER A 209 -5.78 29.42 28.87
CA SER A 209 -5.55 28.85 27.55
C SER A 209 -4.09 28.41 27.41
N CYS A 210 -3.92 27.30 26.69
CA CYS A 210 -2.62 26.77 26.34
C CYS A 210 -2.57 26.41 24.86
N THR A 211 -1.42 26.65 24.23
CA THR A 211 -1.26 26.46 22.79
C THR A 211 -0.08 25.52 22.52
N ALA A 212 -0.32 24.52 21.69
CA ALA A 212 0.70 23.67 21.07
C ALA A 212 0.62 23.83 19.55
N SER A 213 1.76 23.87 18.88
CA SER A 213 1.81 23.93 17.41
C SER A 213 1.96 22.52 16.84
N LEU A 214 0.99 22.06 16.07
CA LEU A 214 1.03 20.76 15.41
C LEU A 214 1.12 20.96 13.89
N THR A 215 1.90 20.11 13.24
CA THR A 215 1.92 19.98 11.78
C THR A 215 1.70 18.51 11.46
N THR A 216 0.78 18.23 10.54
CA THR A 216 0.64 16.91 9.93
C THR A 216 1.25 16.94 8.54
N SER A 217 1.72 15.79 8.07
CA SER A 217 2.39 15.69 6.76
C SER A 217 1.41 15.32 5.65
N ASN A 218 0.17 14.97 6.02
CA ASN A 218 -0.82 14.38 5.15
C ASN A 218 -2.15 15.13 5.22
N ALA A 219 -3.00 14.89 4.22
CA ALA A 219 -4.39 15.32 4.22
C ALA A 219 -5.29 14.24 4.83
N ASN A 220 -6.48 14.62 5.30
CA ASN A 220 -7.50 13.72 5.86
C ASN A 220 -7.10 12.98 7.15
N ASP A 221 -6.31 13.62 8.02
CA ASP A 221 -5.91 13.06 9.31
C ASP A 221 -7.02 13.18 10.35
N ILE A 222 -6.93 12.33 11.38
CA ILE A 222 -7.66 12.53 12.63
C ILE A 222 -6.70 13.14 13.64
N ILE A 223 -6.97 14.38 14.05
CA ILE A 223 -6.21 15.04 15.12
C ILE A 223 -6.91 14.75 16.44
N ILE A 224 -6.15 14.26 17.43
CA ILE A 224 -6.62 14.00 18.79
C ILE A 224 -5.94 14.98 19.74
N VAL A 225 -6.73 15.65 20.57
CA VAL A 225 -6.24 16.56 21.62
C VAL A 225 -6.74 16.09 22.97
N TYR A 226 -5.82 16.01 23.92
CA TYR A 226 -6.15 15.87 25.33
C TYR A 226 -5.99 17.23 26.00
N ALA A 227 -7.08 17.79 26.51
CA ALA A 227 -7.05 18.99 27.33
C ALA A 227 -6.99 18.57 28.80
N LEU A 228 -6.03 19.12 29.55
CA LEU A 228 -5.79 18.80 30.95
C LEU A 228 -5.83 20.08 31.78
N GLU A 229 -6.35 19.98 33.01
CA GLU A 229 -6.34 21.08 33.98
C GLU A 229 -6.12 20.53 35.39
N ALA A 230 -5.29 21.24 36.16
CA ALA A 230 -5.15 21.03 37.59
C ALA A 230 -6.07 22.01 38.34
N LEU A 231 -7.06 21.46 39.02
CA LEU A 231 -8.03 22.17 39.84
C LEU A 231 -7.43 22.48 41.22
N ASP A 232 -6.94 23.72 41.38
CA ASP A 232 -6.49 24.23 42.68
C ASP A 232 -7.61 25.01 43.41
N LEU A 233 -8.25 25.96 42.72
CA LEU A 233 -9.25 26.87 43.30
C LEU A 233 -10.68 26.66 42.80
N GLN A 234 -10.87 25.88 41.73
CA GLN A 234 -12.17 25.61 41.12
C GLN A 234 -12.54 24.15 41.27
N THR A 235 -13.83 23.84 41.33
CA THR A 235 -14.32 22.45 41.46
C THR A 235 -14.51 21.77 40.10
N SER A 236 -14.58 22.53 39.01
CA SER A 236 -14.58 22.02 37.63
C SER A 236 -14.28 23.10 36.61
N CYS A 237 -13.67 22.72 35.50
CA CYS A 237 -13.53 23.54 34.30
C CYS A 237 -14.34 22.94 33.14
N THR A 238 -14.66 23.78 32.16
CA THR A 238 -15.19 23.34 30.86
C THR A 238 -14.09 23.49 29.82
N PHE A 239 -13.75 22.41 29.14
CA PHE A 239 -12.76 22.47 28.07
C PHE A 239 -13.39 22.88 26.74
N SER A 240 -12.62 23.63 25.96
CA SER A 240 -12.90 23.88 24.56
C SER A 240 -11.58 23.83 23.80
N VAL A 241 -11.63 23.37 22.55
CA VAL A 241 -10.47 23.30 21.66
C VAL A 241 -10.80 24.11 20.42
N SER A 242 -9.82 24.91 19.98
CA SER A 242 -9.88 25.68 18.75
C SER A 242 -8.49 25.70 18.13
N ASP A 243 -8.43 25.96 16.83
CA ASP A 243 -7.21 26.02 16.05
C ASP A 243 -7.27 27.13 15.00
N THR A 244 -6.13 27.42 14.38
CA THR A 244 -6.00 28.45 13.34
C THR A 244 -6.30 27.95 11.92
N ALA A 245 -6.40 26.63 11.71
CA ALA A 245 -6.76 26.01 10.43
C ALA A 245 -8.29 25.91 10.22
N GLY A 246 -9.08 26.28 11.24
CA GLY A 246 -10.54 26.33 11.16
C GLY A 246 -11.21 24.97 11.26
N LEU A 247 -10.59 24.00 11.94
CA LEU A 247 -11.17 22.67 12.10
C LEU A 247 -12.38 22.68 13.05
N THR A 248 -13.27 21.71 12.88
CA THR A 248 -14.41 21.51 13.78
C THR A 248 -14.08 20.45 14.81
N TRP A 249 -14.01 20.86 16.08
CA TRP A 249 -13.67 19.99 17.21
C TRP A 249 -14.92 19.38 17.85
N THR A 250 -14.82 18.10 18.16
CA THR A 250 -15.86 17.35 18.89
C THR A 250 -15.25 16.70 20.12
N ALA A 251 -15.88 16.88 21.28
CA ALA A 251 -15.52 16.14 22.48
C ALA A 251 -15.81 14.65 22.27
N ARG A 252 -14.81 13.79 22.46
CA ARG A 252 -14.99 12.33 22.38
C ARG A 252 -15.31 11.68 23.71
N SER A 253 -14.96 12.34 24.80
CA SER A 253 -15.20 11.84 26.15
C SER A 253 -16.00 12.84 26.97
N SER A 254 -16.65 12.33 28.02
CA SER A 254 -16.98 13.15 29.17
C SER A 254 -15.69 13.65 29.85
N VAL A 255 -15.80 14.68 30.68
CA VAL A 255 -14.69 15.08 31.55
C VAL A 255 -14.42 13.96 32.56
N VAL A 256 -13.16 13.56 32.67
CA VAL A 256 -12.69 12.58 33.65
C VAL A 256 -11.95 13.32 34.75
N PHE A 257 -12.30 13.03 36.00
CA PHE A 257 -11.68 13.62 37.18
C PHE A 257 -10.65 12.67 37.79
N GLY A 258 -9.47 13.20 38.11
CA GLY A 258 -8.39 12.50 38.79
C GLY A 258 -8.07 13.11 40.15
N ASN A 259 -7.13 12.50 40.88
CA ASN A 259 -6.50 13.09 42.07
C ASN A 259 -7.51 13.62 43.12
N SER A 260 -8.51 12.80 43.44
CA SER A 260 -9.61 13.16 44.37
C SER A 260 -10.38 14.42 43.95
N GLY A 261 -10.51 14.64 42.63
CA GLY A 261 -11.21 15.80 42.06
C GLY A 261 -10.33 17.03 41.87
N ARG A 262 -9.01 16.90 42.03
CA ARG A 262 -8.05 18.00 41.81
C ARG A 262 -7.52 18.09 40.40
N ASP A 263 -7.81 17.15 39.52
CA ASP A 263 -7.37 17.22 38.12
C ASP A 263 -8.51 16.80 37.20
N GLN A 264 -8.52 17.34 35.98
CA GLN A 264 -9.46 16.98 34.93
C GLN A 264 -8.77 16.74 33.60
N ILE A 265 -9.33 15.83 32.82
CA ILE A 265 -8.94 15.59 31.43
C ILE A 265 -10.19 15.40 30.55
N GLN A 266 -10.12 15.90 29.32
CA GLN A 266 -11.12 15.61 28.30
C GLN A 266 -10.45 15.43 26.93
N GLU A 267 -10.92 14.42 26.20
CA GLU A 267 -10.46 14.11 24.84
C GLU A 267 -11.34 14.80 23.80
N PHE A 268 -10.70 15.39 22.79
CA PHE A 268 -11.31 16.00 21.62
C PHE A 268 -10.71 15.41 20.35
N TYR A 269 -11.47 15.46 19.26
CA TYR A 269 -10.94 15.20 17.93
C TYR A 269 -11.48 16.18 16.89
N ALA A 270 -10.70 16.31 15.82
CA ALA A 270 -11.10 16.95 14.58
C ALA A 270 -10.56 16.16 13.39
N LYS A 271 -11.16 16.34 12.21
CA LYS A 271 -10.62 15.81 10.95
C LYS A 271 -9.92 16.94 10.21
N SER A 272 -8.66 16.75 9.82
CA SER A 272 -8.02 17.68 8.88
C SER A 272 -8.57 17.45 7.47
N ALA A 273 -8.47 18.48 6.63
CA ALA A 273 -8.86 18.42 5.23
C ALA A 273 -7.78 17.76 4.35
#